data_AF-A0AAD0PV76-F1
#
_entry.id   AF-A0AAD0PV76-F1
#
_cell.length_a   1.000
_cell.length_b   1.000
_cell.length_c   1.000
_cell.angle_alpha   90.00
_cell.angle_beta   90.00
_cell.angle_gamma   90.00
#
_symmetry.space_group_name_H-M   'P 1'
#
loop_
_entity.id
_entity.type
_entity.pdbx_description
1 polymer ?
#
loop_
_entity_poly.entity_id
_entity_poly.type
_entity_poly.pdbx_seq_one_letter_code
_entity_poly.pdbx_strand_id
1 'polypeptide(L)' 'MEALIDKDLARDYTSPLIDSEVKDVKFYLLKCLDLYPGKELNALVKKFVIKPGPTYRQDNK' A
#
# COMPACT_ATOMS: atom_id res chain seq x y z
N MET A 1 -6.52 8.93 -2.94
CA MET A 1 -5.39 8.08 -2.51
C MET A 1 -5.60 7.69 -1.05
N GLU A 2 -5.87 8.66 -0.16
CA GLU A 2 -6.18 8.44 1.26
C GLU A 2 -7.26 7.37 1.50
N ALA A 3 -8.42 7.45 0.86
CA ALA A 3 -9.48 6.44 1.01
C ALA A 3 -9.05 5.00 0.68
N LEU A 4 -8.08 4.79 -0.22
CA LEU A 4 -7.53 3.46 -0.52
C LEU A 4 -6.63 2.97 0.63
N ILE A 5 -5.81 3.88 1.16
CA ILE A 5 -4.93 3.60 2.30
C ILE A 5 -5.77 3.29 3.54
N ASP A 6 -6.78 4.10 3.85
CA ASP A 6 -7.65 3.89 5.00
C ASP A 6 -8.37 2.55 4.94
N LYS A 7 -8.88 2.19 3.75
CA LYS A 7 -9.50 0.87 3.52
C LYS A 7 -8.51 -0.26 3.79
N ASP A 8 -7.27 -0.11 3.36
CA ASP A 8 -6.25 -1.15 3.51
C ASP A 8 -5.78 -1.28 4.96
N LEU A 9 -5.59 -0.14 5.66
CA LEU A 9 -5.24 -0.11 7.08
C LEU A 9 -6.35 -0.67 7.97
N ALA A 10 -7.62 -0.60 7.54
CA ALA A 10 -8.77 -1.15 8.24
C ALA A 10 -8.91 -2.69 8.11
N ARG A 11 -8.11 -3.36 7.26
CA ARG A 11 -8.15 -4.83 7.14
C ARG A 11 -7.85 -5.50 8.47
N ASP A 12 -8.55 -6.57 8.79
CA ASP A 12 -8.28 -7.32 10.01
C ASP A 12 -7.06 -8.24 9.83
N TYR A 13 -5.98 -7.95 10.57
CA TYR A 13 -4.75 -8.74 10.57
C TYR A 13 -4.57 -9.25 12.00
N THR A 14 -4.72 -10.56 12.15
CA THR A 14 -4.53 -11.26 13.42
C THR A 14 -3.46 -12.32 13.23
N SER A 15 -2.61 -12.50 14.23
CA SER A 15 -1.61 -13.55 14.24
C SER A 15 -1.65 -14.22 15.59
N PRO A 16 -2.23 -15.43 15.72
CA PRO A 16 -2.45 -16.08 17.01
C PRO A 16 -1.19 -16.21 17.88
N LEU A 17 -0.02 -16.27 17.24
CA LEU A 17 1.28 -16.32 17.93
C LEU A 17 1.65 -14.95 18.50
N ILE A 18 1.63 -13.91 17.67
CA ILE A 18 2.02 -12.55 18.06
C ILE A 18 1.00 -11.94 19.03
N ASP A 19 -0.28 -12.22 18.83
CA ASP A 19 -1.37 -11.71 19.67
C ASP A 19 -1.25 -12.24 21.12
N SER A 20 -0.60 -13.39 21.31
CA SER A 20 -0.31 -13.96 22.64
C SER A 20 0.92 -13.33 23.32
N GLU A 21 1.85 -12.78 22.54
CA GLU A 21 3.12 -12.23 23.02
C GLU A 21 3.06 -10.71 23.23
N VAL A 22 2.31 -10.01 22.37
CA VAL A 22 2.22 -8.54 22.38
C VAL A 22 0.76 -8.12 22.20
N LYS A 23 0.27 -7.35 23.17
CA LYS A 23 -1.08 -6.78 23.10
C LYS A 23 -1.15 -5.65 22.06
N ASP A 24 -2.27 -5.59 21.35
CA ASP A 24 -2.64 -4.49 20.44
C ASP A 24 -1.66 -4.21 19.29
N VAL A 25 -0.96 -5.24 18.80
CA VAL A 25 -0.02 -5.10 17.68
C VAL A 25 -0.71 -4.48 16.46
N LYS A 26 -0.06 -3.48 15.87
CA LYS A 26 -0.49 -2.86 14.62
C LYS A 26 0.34 -3.37 13.46
N PHE A 27 -0.30 -4.04 12.52
CA PHE A 27 0.33 -4.58 11.31
C PHE A 27 0.47 -3.53 10.18
N TYR A 28 0.62 -2.24 10.49
CA TYR A 28 0.58 -1.18 9.47
C TYR A 28 1.64 -1.34 8.38
N LEU A 29 2.88 -1.67 8.75
CA LEU A 29 3.95 -1.91 7.77
C LEU A 29 3.59 -3.05 6.83
N LEU A 30 3.12 -4.18 7.37
CA LEU A 30 2.75 -5.35 6.58
C LEU A 30 1.59 -5.03 5.62
N LYS A 31 0.55 -4.35 6.10
CA LYS A 31 -0.57 -3.90 5.26
C LYS A 31 -0.09 -3.00 4.12
N CYS A 32 0.79 -2.04 4.40
CA CYS A 32 1.39 -1.20 3.35
C CYS A 32 2.20 -1.99 2.32
N LEU A 33 2.95 -3.02 2.76
CA LEU A 33 3.70 -3.90 1.87
C LEU A 33 2.78 -4.75 0.99
N ASP A 34 1.61 -5.16 1.50
CA ASP A 34 0.60 -5.89 0.73
C ASP A 34 -0.14 -4.95 -0.25
N LEU A 35 -0.37 -3.70 0.13
CA LEU A 35 -1.00 -2.68 -0.73
C LEU A 35 -0.11 -2.26 -1.90
N TYR A 36 1.20 -2.12 -1.68
CA TYR A 36 2.14 -1.58 -2.67
C TYR A 36 2.14 -2.30 -4.03
N PRO A 37 2.22 -3.65 -4.10
CA PRO A 37 2.08 -4.39 -5.36
C PRO A 37 0.62 -4.59 -5.79
N GLY A 38 -0.35 -4.09 -5.01
CA GLY A 38 -1.78 -4.33 -5.18
C GLY A 38 -2.37 -3.78 -6.48
N LYS A 39 -3.31 -4.52 -7.06
CA LYS A 39 -3.98 -4.15 -8.32
C LYS A 39 -4.75 -2.83 -8.21
N GLU A 40 -5.38 -2.56 -7.06
CA GLU A 40 -6.15 -1.34 -6.83
C GLU A 40 -5.26 -0.09 -6.82
N LEU A 41 -4.10 -0.16 -6.16
CA LEU A 41 -3.13 0.93 -6.16
C LEU A 41 -2.61 1.18 -7.57
N ASN A 42 -2.24 0.11 -8.30
CA ASN A 42 -1.80 0.24 -9.70
C ASN A 42 -2.88 0.87 -10.59
N ALA A 43 -4.15 0.46 -10.43
CA ALA A 43 -5.27 1.03 -11.18
C ALA A 43 -5.47 2.52 -10.86
N LEU A 44 -5.29 2.92 -9.59
CA LEU A 44 -5.35 4.33 -9.19
C LEU A 44 -4.19 5.12 -9.80
N VAL A 45 -2.96 4.63 -9.69
CA VAL A 45 -1.74 5.28 -10.22
C VAL A 45 -1.88 5.57 -11.71
N LYS A 46 -2.41 4.62 -12.50
CA LYS A 46 -2.62 4.79 -13.95
C LYS A 46 -3.58 5.92 -14.32
N LYS A 47 -4.42 6.42 -13.40
CA LYS A 47 -5.27 7.61 -13.62
C LYS A 47 -4.50 8.92 -13.51
N PHE A 48 -3.35 8.93 -12.81
CA PHE A 48 -2.56 10.14 -12.56
C PHE A 48 -1.25 10.16 -13.36
N VAL A 49 -0.77 9.01 -13.83
CA VAL A 49 0.44 8.93 -14.65
C VAL A 49 0.11 9.23 -16.11
N ILE A 50 0.45 10.43 -16.56
CA ILE A 50 0.20 10.94 -17.93
C ILE A 50 0.95 10.11 -18.98
N LYS A 51 2.21 9.74 -18.70
CA LYS A 51 3.06 8.89 -19.55
C LYS A 51 3.74 7.81 -18.72
N PRO A 52 3.23 6.57 -18.72
CA PRO A 52 3.88 5.46 -18.03
C PRO A 52 5.12 5.00 -18.79
N GLY A 53 6.20 4.68 -18.07
CA GLY A 53 7.45 4.16 -18.64
C GLY A 53 8.62 5.15 -18.54
N PRO A 54 8.53 6.36 -19.14
CA PRO A 54 9.55 7.38 -18.98
C PRO A 54 9.73 7.78 -17.53
N THR A 55 10.98 7.98 -17.15
CA THR A 55 11.35 8.55 -15.85
C THR A 55 11.53 10.04 -15.97
N TYR A 56 11.37 10.76 -14.85
CA TYR A 56 11.63 12.20 -14.79
C TYR A 56 13.00 12.59 -15.41
N ARG A 57 14.05 11.78 -15.17
CA ARG A 57 15.39 12.02 -15.71
C ARG A 57 15.49 11.88 -17.23
N GLN A 58 14.63 11.08 -17.86
CA GLN A 58 14.61 10.94 -19.32
C GLN A 58 13.93 12.13 -19.98
N ASP A 59 12.90 12.69 -19.34
CA ASP A 59 12.11 13.80 -19.89
C ASP A 59 12.74 15.19 -19.63
N ASN A 60 13.67 15.31 -18.68
CA ASN A 60 14.27 16.58 -18.24
C ASN A 60 15.79 16.64 -18.41
N LYS A 61 16.31 16.01 -19.48
CA LYS A 61 17.71 16.11 -19.89
C LYS A 61 17.92 17.19 -20.93
#